data_AF-A0A8J3DFE9-F1
#
_entry.id   AF-A0A8J3DFE9-F1
#
_cell.length_a   1.000
_cell.length_b   1.000
_cell.length_c   1.000
_cell.angle_alpha   90.00
_cell.angle_beta   90.00
_cell.angle_gamma   90.00
#
_symmetry.space_group_name_H-M   'P 1'
#
loop_
_entity.id
_entity.type
_entity.pdbx_description
1 polymer ?
#
loop_
_entity_poly.entity_id
_entity_poly.type
_entity_poly.pdbx_seq_one_letter_code
_entity_poly.pdbx_strand_id
1 'polypeptide(L)'
;MTPRYGWAGRSERCPGKAPHGHWNTSTFIGALRYDGLQAPWLIDGPINGDGFIAYLEHVLTPTLKLGDIVICDNLSSHKVAREQEIVEQAGASLIYLPPYSPDLNPIENAFSKLKSCICRASARTFEQLLQALDQAIDKLTKQDCSAYFKHAKYRTI
;
A
#
# COMPACT_ATOMS: atom_id res chain seq x y z
N MET A 1 0.35 -15.93 -1.20
CA MET A 1 -0.94 -15.26 -1.49
C MET A 1 -1.75 -16.08 -2.50
N THR A 2 -2.99 -16.45 -2.14
CA THR A 2 -3.93 -17.18 -3.02
C THR A 2 -5.36 -16.71 -2.78
N PRO A 3 -6.27 -16.83 -3.77
CA PRO A 3 -7.68 -16.52 -3.57
C PRO A 3 -8.28 -17.42 -2.49
N ARG A 4 -9.05 -16.83 -1.56
CA ARG A 4 -9.82 -17.60 -0.56
C ARG A 4 -11.17 -18.08 -1.09
N TYR A 5 -11.69 -17.38 -2.09
CA TYR A 5 -13.00 -17.63 -2.68
C TYR A 5 -12.87 -17.67 -4.20
N GLY A 6 -13.79 -18.38 -4.85
CA GLY A 6 -13.88 -18.50 -6.30
C GLY A 6 -15.32 -18.80 -6.71
N TRP A 7 -15.58 -18.73 -8.02
CA TRP A 7 -16.91 -18.92 -8.60
C TRP A 7 -16.86 -20.07 -9.61
N ALA A 8 -17.86 -20.95 -9.59
CA ALA A 8 -18.05 -22.04 -10.53
C ALA A 8 -19.54 -22.17 -10.88
N GLY A 9 -19.86 -22.91 -11.95
CA GLY A 9 -21.24 -23.22 -12.30
C GLY A 9 -21.98 -23.90 -11.15
N ARG A 10 -23.31 -23.77 -11.14
CA ARG A 10 -24.12 -24.45 -10.12
C ARG A 10 -23.87 -25.96 -10.20
N SER A 11 -23.55 -26.57 -9.05
CA SER A 11 -23.18 -27.99 -8.93
C SER A 11 -21.81 -28.37 -9.50
N GLU A 12 -20.98 -27.40 -9.91
CA GLU A 12 -19.60 -27.64 -10.34
C GLU A 12 -18.60 -27.36 -9.20
N ARG A 13 -17.45 -28.05 -9.24
CA ARG A 13 -16.34 -27.74 -8.33
C ARG A 13 -15.61 -26.49 -8.81
N CYS A 14 -15.21 -25.62 -7.87
CA CYS A 14 -14.28 -24.52 -8.12
C CYS A 14 -12.86 -25.00 -7.80
N PRO A 15 -12.05 -25.47 -8.76
CA PRO A 15 -10.70 -25.90 -8.49
C PRO A 15 -9.83 -24.72 -8.02
N GLY A 16 -8.94 -24.97 -7.06
CA GLY A 16 -8.01 -23.99 -6.55
C GLY A 16 -6.69 -24.65 -6.13
N LYS A 17 -5.58 -23.93 -6.28
CA LYS A 17 -4.24 -24.39 -5.88
C LYS A 17 -3.64 -23.41 -4.88
N ALA A 18 -3.18 -23.94 -3.75
CA ALA A 18 -2.40 -23.21 -2.76
C ALA A 18 -0.98 -23.77 -2.66
N PRO A 19 0.06 -22.92 -2.57
CA PRO A 19 1.40 -23.38 -2.26
C PRO A 19 1.43 -23.96 -0.84
N HIS A 20 2.22 -25.02 -0.66
CA HIS A 20 2.47 -25.67 0.61
C HIS A 20 3.98 -25.61 0.89
N GLY A 21 4.39 -25.29 2.12
CA GLY A 21 5.79 -25.12 2.50
C GLY A 21 6.06 -23.76 3.17
N HIS A 22 7.31 -23.31 3.09
CA HIS A 22 7.75 -22.05 3.70
C HIS A 22 7.19 -20.84 2.95
N TRP A 23 6.74 -19.84 3.72
CA TRP A 23 6.27 -18.57 3.19
C TRP A 23 7.43 -17.60 3.09
N ASN A 24 7.65 -17.05 1.91
CA ASN A 24 8.48 -15.87 1.74
C ASN A 24 7.63 -14.62 2.01
N THR A 25 8.22 -13.65 2.70
CA THR A 25 7.58 -12.38 3.02
C THR A 25 8.20 -11.28 2.19
N SER A 26 7.38 -10.51 1.49
CA SER A 26 7.79 -9.27 0.82
C SER A 26 6.99 -8.12 1.40
N THR A 27 7.61 -6.95 1.53
CA THR A 27 6.98 -5.75 2.08
C THR A 27 6.66 -4.79 0.94
N PHE A 28 5.41 -4.32 0.89
CA PHE A 28 5.00 -3.27 -0.04
C PHE A 28 4.69 -2.00 0.73
N ILE A 29 5.25 -0.88 0.27
CA ILE A 29 5.01 0.46 0.80
C ILE A 29 4.57 1.35 -0.36
N GLY A 30 3.66 2.27 -0.10
CA GLY A 30 3.26 3.27 -1.08
C GLY A 30 2.54 4.43 -0.39
N ALA A 31 2.32 5.49 -1.14
CA ALA A 31 1.55 6.66 -0.71
C ALA A 31 0.30 6.79 -1.58
N LEU A 32 -0.87 6.93 -0.97
CA LEU A 32 -2.12 7.14 -1.69
C LEU A 32 -2.46 8.63 -1.74
N ARG A 33 -2.68 9.16 -2.93
CA ARG A 33 -3.28 10.47 -3.17
C ARG A 33 -4.71 10.30 -3.67
N TYR A 34 -5.50 11.37 -3.62
CA TYR A 34 -6.90 11.36 -4.04
C TYR A 34 -7.11 10.96 -5.52
N ASP A 35 -6.04 11.01 -6.32
CA ASP A 35 -6.02 10.73 -7.75
C ASP A 35 -5.21 9.51 -8.16
N GLY A 36 -4.48 8.86 -7.25
CA GLY A 36 -3.66 7.70 -7.59
C GLY A 36 -2.72 7.24 -6.47
N LEU A 37 -2.15 6.05 -6.64
CA LEU A 37 -1.04 5.58 -5.82
C LEU A 37 0.27 6.17 -6.34
N GLN A 38 1.14 6.58 -5.42
CA GLN A 38 2.47 7.13 -5.69
C GLN A 38 3.51 6.44 -4.81
N ALA A 39 4.78 6.66 -5.15
CA ALA A 39 5.92 6.11 -4.43
C ALA A 39 5.81 4.59 -4.13
N PRO A 40 5.38 3.72 -5.07
CA PRO A 40 5.31 2.29 -4.78
C PRO A 40 6.72 1.72 -4.60
N TRP A 41 6.95 0.97 -3.53
CA TRP A 41 8.19 0.24 -3.30
C TRP A 41 7.90 -1.17 -2.79
N LEU A 42 8.39 -2.18 -3.52
CA LEU A 42 8.32 -3.59 -3.13
C LEU A 42 9.72 -4.08 -2.74
N ILE A 43 9.82 -4.65 -1.55
CA ILE A 43 11.07 -5.14 -0.97
C ILE A 43 10.92 -6.64 -0.70
N ASP A 44 11.95 -7.42 -1.01
CA ASP A 44 12.03 -8.82 -0.62
C ASP A 44 12.49 -8.94 0.83
N GLY A 45 11.56 -9.25 1.74
CA GLY A 45 11.80 -9.28 3.18
C GLY A 45 11.07 -8.20 3.99
N PRO A 46 11.20 -8.24 5.32
CA PRO A 46 10.68 -7.21 6.22
C PRO A 46 11.50 -5.92 6.11
N ILE A 47 10.84 -4.78 6.27
CA ILE A 47 11.51 -3.48 6.38
C ILE A 47 11.83 -3.15 7.84
N ASN A 48 12.98 -2.51 8.09
CA ASN A 48 13.34 -1.95 9.40
C ASN A 48 13.28 -0.40 9.35
N GLY A 49 13.56 0.26 10.48
CA GLY A 49 13.51 1.73 10.55
C GLY A 49 14.41 2.43 9.52
N ASP A 50 15.62 1.93 9.29
CA ASP A 50 16.57 2.57 8.35
C ASP A 50 16.13 2.39 6.90
N GLY A 51 15.54 1.23 6.55
CA GLY A 51 14.89 1.02 5.26
C GLY A 51 13.71 1.97 5.06
N PHE A 52 12.93 2.23 6.11
CA PHE A 52 11.82 3.19 6.02
C PHE A 52 12.33 4.63 5.85
N ILE A 53 13.44 5.01 6.50
CA ILE A 53 14.10 6.29 6.23
C ILE A 53 14.54 6.39 4.77
N ALA A 54 15.16 5.35 4.21
CA ALA A 54 15.53 5.32 2.80
C ALA A 54 14.32 5.44 1.85
N TYR A 55 13.17 4.84 2.22
CA TYR A 55 11.91 5.04 1.51
C TYR A 55 11.51 6.52 1.49
N LEU A 56 11.53 7.18 2.65
CA LEU A 56 11.17 8.59 2.74
C LEU A 56 12.11 9.46 1.88
N GLU A 57 13.43 9.29 2.03
CA GLU A 57 14.45 10.11 1.38
C GLU A 57 14.51 9.90 -0.14
N HIS A 58 14.32 8.67 -0.63
CA HIS A 58 14.58 8.36 -2.04
C HIS A 58 13.33 8.06 -2.87
N VAL A 59 12.22 7.69 -2.23
CA VAL A 59 11.01 7.24 -2.94
C VAL A 59 9.84 8.18 -2.69
N LEU A 60 9.57 8.56 -1.44
CA LEU A 60 8.43 9.41 -1.10
C LEU A 60 8.68 10.88 -1.42
N THR A 61 9.73 11.48 -0.84
CA THR A 61 9.98 12.93 -0.94
C THR A 61 10.07 13.46 -2.37
N PRO A 62 10.60 12.75 -3.39
CA PRO A 62 10.58 13.23 -4.77
C PRO A 62 9.17 13.38 -5.36
N THR A 63 8.17 12.74 -4.77
CA THR A 63 6.76 12.80 -5.22
C THR A 63 5.96 13.91 -4.52
N LEU A 64 6.49 14.48 -3.44
CA LEU A 64 5.81 15.48 -2.63
C LEU A 64 5.83 16.86 -3.30
N LYS A 65 4.80 17.64 -3.02
CA LYS A 65 4.71 19.06 -3.38
C LYS A 65 4.72 19.93 -2.13
N LEU A 66 5.15 21.18 -2.29
CA LEU A 66 5.08 22.18 -1.23
C LEU A 66 3.65 22.28 -0.68
N GLY A 67 3.50 22.11 0.63
CA GLY A 67 2.22 22.13 1.32
C GLY A 67 1.46 20.79 1.34
N ASP A 68 2.03 19.72 0.78
CA ASP A 68 1.44 18.38 0.93
C ASP A 68 1.43 17.95 2.41
N ILE A 69 0.46 17.11 2.76
CA ILE A 69 0.33 16.50 4.08
C ILE A 69 0.51 14.99 3.91
N VAL A 70 1.58 14.46 4.50
CA VAL A 70 1.84 13.04 4.60
C VAL A 70 1.12 12.51 5.84
N ILE A 71 0.21 11.57 5.64
CA ILE A 71 -0.51 10.90 6.73
C ILE A 71 0.04 9.49 6.87
N CYS A 72 0.64 9.18 8.02
CA CYS A 72 1.18 7.87 8.33
C CYS A 72 0.33 7.18 9.40
N ASP A 73 0.27 5.83 9.34
CA ASP A 73 -0.23 5.06 10.48
C ASP A 73 0.74 5.21 11.66
N ASN A 74 0.23 4.99 12.87
CA ASN A 74 1.02 5.03 14.09
C ASN A 74 1.55 3.64 14.43
N LEU A 75 2.62 3.23 13.74
CA LEU A 75 3.38 2.04 14.08
C LEU A 75 4.35 2.39 15.21
N SER A 76 4.36 1.61 16.28
CA SER A 76 5.10 1.87 17.53
C SER A 76 6.63 1.84 17.42
N SER A 77 7.20 1.77 16.21
CA SER A 77 8.62 1.56 15.94
C SER A 77 9.31 2.71 15.17
N HIS A 78 8.64 3.85 15.00
CA HIS A 78 9.14 4.94 14.17
C HIS A 78 10.11 5.88 14.92
N LYS A 79 11.22 6.23 14.25
CA LYS A 79 12.16 7.28 14.69
C LYS A 79 11.56 8.64 14.31
N VAL A 80 10.44 8.98 14.97
CA VAL A 80 9.51 10.08 14.61
C VAL A 80 10.22 11.39 14.22
N ALA A 81 11.25 11.79 14.96
CA ALA A 81 11.97 13.03 14.70
C ALA A 81 12.63 13.07 13.31
N ARG A 82 13.29 11.99 12.89
CA ARG A 82 13.99 11.95 11.60
C ARG A 82 13.01 11.90 10.44
N GLU A 83 11.91 11.18 10.59
CA GLU A 83 10.85 11.08 9.59
C GLU A 83 10.22 12.45 9.32
N GLN A 84 9.95 13.19 10.40
CA GLN A 84 9.41 14.55 10.31
C GLN A 84 10.39 15.51 9.62
N GLU A 85 11.68 15.49 9.99
CA GLU A 85 12.70 16.32 9.35
C GLU A 85 12.76 16.12 7.82
N ILE A 86 12.74 14.86 7.36
CA ILE A 86 12.83 14.52 5.93
C ILE A 86 11.62 15.09 5.16
N VAL A 87 10.41 14.93 5.73
CA VAL A 87 9.18 15.42 5.09
C VAL A 87 9.11 16.95 5.10
N GLU A 88 9.52 17.59 6.20
CA GLU A 88 9.56 19.06 6.32
C GLU A 88 10.59 19.69 5.40
N GLN A 89 11.76 19.06 5.20
CA GLN A 89 12.77 19.52 4.23
C GLN A 89 12.25 19.49 2.78
N ALA A 90 11.31 18.60 2.47
CA ALA A 90 10.61 18.58 1.18
C ALA A 90 9.48 19.63 1.09
N GLY A 91 9.26 20.43 2.14
CA GLY A 91 8.20 21.44 2.20
C GLY A 91 6.80 20.88 2.47
N ALA A 92 6.71 19.65 2.97
CA ALA A 92 5.46 19.00 3.36
C ALA A 92 5.35 18.90 4.88
N SER A 93 4.21 18.46 5.40
CA SER A 93 4.03 18.16 6.84
C SER A 93 3.69 16.70 7.07
N LEU A 94 4.10 16.16 8.22
CA LEU A 94 3.85 14.78 8.60
C LEU A 94 2.84 14.73 9.75
N ILE A 95 1.79 13.92 9.60
CA ILE A 95 0.77 13.69 10.61
C ILE A 95 0.62 12.18 10.83
N TYR A 96 0.63 11.76 12.10
CA TYR A 96 0.33 10.38 12.47
C TYR A 96 -1.14 10.22 12.86
N LEU A 97 -1.74 9.13 12.41
CA LEU A 97 -3.09 8.76 12.82
C LEU A 97 -3.11 8.34 14.31
N PRO A 98 -4.26 8.44 15.00
CA PRO A 98 -4.40 7.85 16.33
C PRO A 98 -4.17 6.33 16.27
N PRO A 99 -3.66 5.72 17.35
CA PRO A 99 -3.50 4.26 17.42
C PRO A 99 -4.82 3.53 17.08
N TYR A 100 -4.70 2.39 16.41
CA TYR A 100 -5.82 1.52 16.04
C TYR A 100 -6.94 2.22 15.23
N SER A 101 -6.59 3.21 14.40
CA SER A 101 -7.54 3.94 13.55
C SER A 101 -7.37 3.65 12.05
N PRO A 102 -7.42 2.38 11.60
CA PRO A 102 -7.27 2.04 10.18
C PRO A 102 -8.45 2.54 9.33
N ASP A 103 -9.60 2.82 9.94
CA ASP A 103 -10.77 3.41 9.29
C ASP A 103 -10.52 4.85 8.81
N LEU A 104 -9.58 5.55 9.45
CA LEU A 104 -9.09 6.86 9.04
C LEU A 104 -7.96 6.78 8.00
N ASN A 105 -7.51 5.58 7.62
CA ASN A 105 -6.42 5.43 6.66
C ASN A 105 -6.95 5.00 5.27
N PRO A 106 -7.07 5.90 4.28
CA PRO A 106 -7.66 5.56 2.98
C PRO A 106 -6.82 4.54 2.20
N ILE A 107 -5.51 4.43 2.47
CA ILE A 107 -4.63 3.47 1.78
C ILE A 107 -4.98 2.01 2.08
N GLU A 108 -5.62 1.72 3.21
CA GLU A 108 -6.02 0.35 3.58
C GLU A 108 -7.00 -0.24 2.56
N ASN A 109 -7.89 0.59 2.02
CA ASN A 109 -8.81 0.18 0.95
C ASN A 109 -8.07 -0.07 -0.37
N ALA A 110 -7.09 0.78 -0.71
CA ALA A 110 -6.24 0.58 -1.88
C ALA A 110 -5.44 -0.72 -1.75
N PHE A 111 -4.79 -0.96 -0.61
CA PHE A 111 -4.07 -2.21 -0.32
C PHE A 111 -4.97 -3.43 -0.39
N SER A 112 -6.21 -3.34 0.11
CA SER A 112 -7.20 -4.41 -0.02
C SER A 112 -7.50 -4.75 -1.50
N LYS A 113 -7.65 -3.73 -2.35
CA LYS A 113 -7.85 -3.91 -3.81
C LYS A 113 -6.60 -4.49 -4.48
N LEU A 114 -5.42 -3.96 -4.21
CA LEU A 114 -4.15 -4.47 -4.74
C LEU A 114 -3.93 -5.94 -4.34
N LYS A 115 -4.14 -6.26 -3.06
CA LYS A 115 -4.03 -7.63 -2.52
C LYS A 115 -4.97 -8.59 -3.23
N SER A 116 -6.21 -8.17 -3.51
CA SER A 116 -7.16 -8.96 -4.29
C SER A 116 -6.66 -9.24 -5.72
N CYS A 117 -6.09 -8.25 -6.40
CA CYS A 117 -5.49 -8.42 -7.74
C CYS A 117 -4.31 -9.39 -7.70
N ILE A 118 -3.38 -9.21 -6.76
CA ILE A 118 -2.19 -10.04 -6.61
C ILE A 118 -2.56 -11.49 -6.26
N CYS A 119 -3.53 -11.68 -5.35
CA CYS A 119 -4.03 -13.02 -5.02
C CYS A 119 -4.59 -13.73 -6.25
N ARG A 120 -5.32 -13.02 -7.12
CA ARG A 120 -5.86 -13.59 -8.37
C ARG A 120 -4.75 -13.94 -9.36
N ALA A 121 -3.71 -13.12 -9.48
CA ALA A 121 -2.56 -13.39 -10.34
C ALA A 121 -1.78 -14.65 -9.93
N SER A 122 -1.88 -15.06 -8.66
CA SER A 122 -1.23 -16.28 -8.14
C SER A 122 0.28 -16.32 -8.41
N ALA A 123 0.96 -15.17 -8.30
CA ALA A 123 2.41 -15.04 -8.42
C ALA A 123 3.15 -15.97 -7.44
N ARG A 124 4.25 -16.58 -7.92
CA ARG A 124 5.09 -17.52 -7.15
C ARG A 124 6.57 -17.14 -7.13
N THR A 125 6.97 -16.15 -7.92
CA THR A 125 8.31 -15.56 -7.87
C THR A 125 8.20 -14.07 -7.56
N PHE A 126 9.31 -13.46 -7.12
CA PHE A 126 9.36 -12.02 -6.87
C PHE A 126 9.08 -11.20 -8.14
N GLU A 127 9.62 -11.64 -9.29
CA GLU A 127 9.36 -11.01 -10.59
C GLU A 127 7.87 -11.07 -10.99
N GLN A 128 7.21 -12.21 -10.76
CA GLN A 128 5.77 -12.32 -10.99
C GLN A 128 4.97 -11.45 -10.02
N LEU A 129 5.46 -11.26 -8.80
CA LEU A 129 4.83 -10.37 -7.83
C LEU A 129 4.93 -8.91 -8.27
N LEU A 130 6.09 -8.47 -8.78
CA LEU A 130 6.27 -7.15 -9.39
C LEU A 130 5.29 -6.93 -10.55
N GLN A 131 5.25 -7.85 -11.51
CA GLN A 131 4.32 -7.75 -12.65
C GLN A 131 2.85 -7.70 -12.22
N ALA A 132 2.48 -8.52 -11.21
CA ALA A 132 1.13 -8.52 -10.68
C ALA A 132 0.79 -7.23 -9.93
N LEU A 133 1.77 -6.63 -9.27
CA LEU A 133 1.64 -5.36 -8.57
C LEU A 133 1.45 -4.21 -9.58
N ASP A 134 2.27 -4.14 -10.63
CA ASP A 134 2.14 -3.12 -11.69
C ASP A 134 0.72 -3.15 -12.31
N GLN A 135 0.27 -4.35 -12.72
CA GLN A 135 -1.08 -4.54 -13.25
C GLN A 135 -2.19 -4.22 -12.23
N ALA A 136 -1.91 -4.34 -10.93
CA ALA A 136 -2.85 -4.01 -9.88
C ALA A 136 -2.93 -2.50 -9.66
N ILE A 137 -1.79 -1.80 -9.73
CA ILE A 137 -1.69 -0.34 -9.65
C ILE A 137 -2.41 0.29 -10.84
N ASP A 138 -2.24 -0.24 -12.06
CA ASP A 138 -2.95 0.24 -13.26
C ASP A 138 -4.48 0.14 -13.15
N LYS A 139 -4.99 -0.78 -12.31
CA LYS A 139 -6.42 -0.96 -12.04
C LYS A 139 -6.94 -0.05 -10.91
N LEU A 140 -6.08 0.71 -10.26
CA LEU A 140 -6.43 1.67 -9.23
C LEU A 140 -6.77 3.00 -9.90
N THR A 141 -8.06 3.27 -10.08
CA THR A 141 -8.52 4.46 -10.79
C THR A 141 -8.60 5.67 -9.83
N LYS A 142 -8.57 6.88 -10.39
CA LYS A 142 -8.87 8.11 -9.65
C LYS A 142 -10.23 8.06 -8.91
N GLN A 143 -11.22 7.41 -9.52
CA GLN A 143 -12.53 7.25 -8.89
C GLN A 143 -12.46 6.35 -7.64
N ASP A 144 -11.68 5.27 -7.69
CA ASP A 144 -11.42 4.43 -6.52
C ASP A 144 -10.75 5.24 -5.42
N CYS A 145 -9.65 5.94 -5.73
CA CYS A 145 -8.91 6.74 -4.77
C CYS A 145 -9.81 7.78 -4.09
N SER A 146 -10.56 8.56 -4.87
CA SER A 146 -11.50 9.54 -4.34
C SER A 146 -12.55 8.91 -3.43
N ALA A 147 -13.09 7.73 -3.80
CA ALA A 147 -14.04 7.00 -2.98
C ALA A 147 -13.42 6.51 -1.66
N TYR A 148 -12.15 6.12 -1.65
CA TYR A 148 -11.45 5.70 -0.42
C TYR A 148 -11.22 6.86 0.55
N PHE A 149 -10.81 8.03 0.05
CA PHE A 149 -10.72 9.24 0.87
C PHE A 149 -12.08 9.63 1.46
N LYS A 150 -13.14 9.59 0.65
CA LYS A 150 -14.51 9.85 1.13
C LYS A 150 -14.96 8.83 2.18
N HIS A 151 -14.62 7.55 2.00
CA HIS A 151 -14.92 6.49 2.96
C HIS A 151 -14.24 6.76 4.31
N ALA A 152 -12.96 7.14 4.29
CA ALA A 152 -12.17 7.54 5.46
C ALA A 152 -12.50 8.95 6.00
N LYS A 153 -13.64 9.53 5.57
CA LYS A 153 -14.19 10.81 6.06
C LYS A 153 -13.37 12.06 5.73
N TYR A 154 -12.42 11.96 4.80
CA TYR A 154 -11.74 13.14 4.27
C TYR A 154 -12.65 13.91 3.32
N ARG A 155 -12.58 15.23 3.41
CA ARG A 155 -13.23 16.12 2.44
C ARG A 155 -12.37 16.16 1.19
N THR A 156 -12.86 15.57 0.10
CA THR A 156 -12.28 15.77 -1.22
C THR A 156 -12.87 17.06 -1.80
N ILE A 157 -12.00 17.94 -2.32
CA ILE A 157 -12.36 19.21 -2.98
C ILE A 157 -12.63 18.93 -4.46
#